data_AF-A0A453GKW4-F1
#
_entry.id   AF-A0A453GKW4-F1
#
_cell.length_a   1.000
_cell.length_b   1.000
_cell.length_c   1.000
_cell.angle_alpha   90.00
_cell.angle_beta   90.00
_cell.angle_gamma   90.00
#
_symmetry.space_group_name_H-M   'P 1'
#
loop_
_entity.id
_entity.type
_entity.pdbx_description
1 polymer ?
#
loop_
_entity_poly.entity_id
_entity_poly.type
_entity_poly.pdbx_seq_one_letter_code
_entity_poly.pdbx_strand_id
1 'polypeptide(L)'
;VNLLLHEGDILYSQRQVWKDPNNVLTSWDPTLVNPCTWFHVTCNNVNSVIRVDLGNAGISGTLIPQLGQLKNLQYLELYANNMSGPIPTTLGNLTRLVSLDLYDNHLTGVIPSSLGAVGRLRFLRLHGNKLAGVIPASLGRLTKLVELELQENMLTGTVPLEVLSLVLVGDLTELNVAKNNLAGTIKSSKPRVATVIQDTLKTTL
;
A
#
# COMPACT_ATOMS: atom_id res chain seq x y z
N VAL A 1 -25.82 8.72 -17.38
CA VAL A 1 -26.30 7.43 -16.84
C VAL A 1 -25.25 6.93 -15.85
N ASN A 2 -25.64 6.77 -14.59
CA ASN A 2 -24.92 6.47 -13.33
C ASN A 2 -23.43 6.04 -13.36
N LEU A 3 -22.57 6.87 -12.77
CA LEU A 3 -21.17 6.58 -12.40
C LEU A 3 -21.02 5.52 -11.29
N LEU A 4 -22.12 5.09 -10.65
CA LEU A 4 -22.11 4.16 -9.51
C LEU A 4 -22.03 2.68 -9.91
N LEU A 5 -22.33 2.35 -11.17
CA LEU A 5 -22.27 0.96 -11.68
C LEU A 5 -20.84 0.40 -11.69
N HIS A 6 -19.80 1.25 -11.64
CA HIS A 6 -18.43 0.80 -11.87
C HIS A 6 -17.71 0.25 -10.63
N GLU A 7 -17.94 0.83 -9.45
CA GLU A 7 -17.16 0.46 -8.24
C GLU A 7 -17.57 -0.92 -7.70
N GLY A 8 -18.87 -1.24 -7.73
CA GLY A 8 -19.37 -2.57 -7.38
C GLY A 8 -18.83 -3.65 -8.31
N ASP A 9 -18.84 -3.43 -9.63
CA ASP A 9 -18.31 -4.37 -10.61
C ASP A 9 -16.80 -4.61 -10.44
N ILE A 10 -16.02 -3.57 -10.13
CA ILE A 10 -14.58 -3.70 -9.83
C ILE A 10 -14.37 -4.60 -8.60
N LEU A 11 -15.06 -4.31 -7.50
CA LEU A 11 -14.92 -5.07 -6.27
C LEU A 11 -15.41 -6.51 -6.44
N TYR A 12 -16.52 -6.71 -7.16
CA TYR A 12 -17.01 -8.05 -7.47
C TYR A 12 -16.02 -8.83 -8.35
N SER A 13 -15.41 -8.19 -9.35
CA SER A 13 -14.35 -8.79 -10.16
C SER A 13 -13.14 -9.20 -9.31
N GLN A 14 -12.77 -8.37 -8.32
CA GLN A 14 -11.72 -8.71 -7.37
C GLN A 14 -12.10 -9.90 -6.49
N ARG A 15 -13.37 -9.98 -6.04
CA ARG A 15 -13.90 -11.15 -5.31
C ARG A 15 -13.78 -12.42 -6.14
N GLN A 16 -14.03 -12.38 -7.44
CA GLN A 16 -13.98 -13.59 -8.30
C GLN A 16 -12.58 -14.22 -8.40
N VAL A 17 -11.52 -13.45 -8.17
CA VAL A 17 -10.14 -13.99 -8.19
C VAL A 17 -9.63 -14.36 -6.80
N TRP A 18 -10.43 -14.15 -5.76
CA TRP A 18 -10.10 -14.52 -4.39
C TRP A 18 -10.73 -15.84 -3.98
N LYS A 19 -10.03 -16.56 -3.12
CA LYS A 19 -10.61 -17.62 -2.31
C LYS A 19 -10.94 -17.02 -0.94
N ASP A 20 -12.17 -17.25 -0.51
CA ASP A 20 -12.73 -16.75 0.74
C ASP A 20 -13.30 -17.93 1.55
N PRO A 21 -12.44 -18.66 2.29
CA PRO A 21 -12.88 -19.83 3.06
C PRO A 21 -13.81 -19.47 4.23
N ASN A 22 -13.77 -18.21 4.67
CA ASN A 22 -14.51 -17.73 5.84
C ASN A 22 -15.81 -17.01 5.45
N ASN A 23 -16.13 -16.94 4.16
CA ASN A 23 -17.35 -16.33 3.64
C ASN A 23 -17.50 -14.84 4.02
N VAL A 24 -16.39 -14.11 4.19
CA VAL A 24 -16.40 -12.69 4.57
C VAL A 24 -16.97 -11.79 3.47
N LEU A 25 -16.90 -12.23 2.21
CA LEU A 25 -17.38 -11.49 1.03
C LEU A 25 -18.81 -11.88 0.65
N THR A 26 -19.55 -12.59 1.51
CA THR A 26 -20.92 -13.06 1.20
C THR A 26 -21.89 -11.95 0.89
N SER A 27 -21.75 -10.78 1.52
CA SER A 27 -22.61 -9.62 1.27
C SER A 27 -22.30 -8.90 -0.06
N TRP A 28 -21.24 -9.28 -0.77
CA TRP A 28 -20.78 -8.58 -1.98
C TRP A 28 -21.64 -8.95 -3.18
N ASP A 29 -22.84 -8.38 -3.23
CA ASP A 29 -23.84 -8.62 -4.27
C ASP A 29 -23.79 -7.53 -5.35
N PRO A 30 -23.32 -7.85 -6.57
CA PRO A 30 -23.18 -6.90 -7.68
C PRO A 30 -24.54 -6.48 -8.27
N THR A 31 -25.65 -7.11 -7.87
CA THR A 31 -26.99 -6.73 -8.33
C THR A 31 -27.55 -5.52 -7.57
N LEU A 32 -26.92 -5.14 -6.45
CA LEU A 32 -27.29 -3.96 -5.69
C LEU A 32 -26.86 -2.67 -6.41
N VAL A 33 -27.57 -1.58 -6.11
CA VAL A 33 -27.35 -0.27 -6.75
C VAL A 33 -25.92 0.26 -6.56
N ASN A 34 -25.29 -0.06 -5.43
CA ASN A 34 -23.92 0.30 -5.10
C ASN A 34 -23.38 -0.65 -4.01
N PRO A 35 -22.06 -0.71 -3.79
CA PRO A 35 -21.45 -1.60 -2.80
C PRO A 35 -21.52 -1.08 -1.36
N CYS A 36 -22.22 0.02 -1.08
CA CYS A 36 -22.15 0.69 0.22
C CYS A 36 -22.85 -0.05 1.36
N THR A 37 -23.65 -1.06 1.04
CA THR A 37 -24.24 -1.98 2.03
C THR A 37 -23.44 -3.26 2.19
N TRP A 38 -22.33 -3.44 1.46
CA TRP A 38 -21.48 -4.61 1.60
C TRP A 38 -20.67 -4.49 2.89
N PHE A 39 -20.57 -5.58 3.63
CA PHE A 39 -19.61 -5.70 4.72
C PHE A 39 -18.20 -5.41 4.20
N HIS A 40 -17.39 -4.83 5.09
CA HIS A 40 -16.00 -4.45 4.80
C HIS A 40 -15.83 -3.29 3.80
N VAL A 41 -16.93 -2.70 3.33
CA VAL A 41 -16.92 -1.54 2.43
C VAL A 41 -17.50 -0.33 3.16
N THR A 42 -16.80 0.81 3.09
CA THR A 42 -17.33 2.10 3.54
C THR A 42 -17.43 3.05 2.36
N CYS A 43 -18.56 3.74 2.25
CA CYS A 43 -18.78 4.79 1.27
C CYS A 43 -18.83 6.19 1.90
N ASN A 44 -18.61 7.22 1.08
CA ASN A 44 -18.89 8.60 1.43
C ASN A 44 -20.38 8.95 1.25
N ASN A 45 -20.73 10.21 1.52
CA ASN A 45 -22.09 10.77 1.38
C ASN A 45 -22.63 10.83 -0.06
N VAL A 46 -21.82 10.55 -1.07
CA VAL A 46 -22.24 10.42 -2.47
C VAL A 46 -22.20 8.96 -2.95
N ASN A 47 -22.25 8.00 -2.02
CA ASN A 47 -22.29 6.57 -2.27
C ASN A 47 -21.10 6.01 -3.06
N SER A 48 -19.92 6.61 -2.91
CA SER A 48 -18.68 6.11 -3.53
C SER A 48 -17.72 5.54 -2.50
N VAL A 49 -17.06 4.45 -2.86
CA VAL A 49 -16.18 3.66 -1.99
C VAL A 49 -14.98 4.49 -1.54
N ILE A 50 -14.79 4.59 -0.23
CA ILE A 50 -13.65 5.28 0.40
C ILE A 50 -12.76 4.35 1.23
N ARG A 51 -13.28 3.21 1.69
CA ARG A 51 -12.50 2.20 2.42
C ARG A 51 -12.94 0.80 2.03
N VAL A 52 -11.96 -0.08 1.89
CA VAL A 52 -12.13 -1.53 1.88
C VAL A 52 -11.25 -2.09 3.00
N ASP A 53 -11.86 -2.72 4.00
CA ASP A 53 -11.19 -3.28 5.17
C ASP A 53 -11.44 -4.78 5.31
N LEU A 54 -10.49 -5.56 4.81
CA LEU A 54 -10.48 -7.02 4.86
C LEU A 54 -9.23 -7.52 5.61
N GLY A 55 -8.75 -6.75 6.59
CA GLY A 55 -7.64 -7.16 7.44
C GLY A 55 -7.95 -8.47 8.18
N ASN A 56 -7.02 -9.43 8.18
CA ASN A 56 -7.17 -10.72 8.87
C ASN A 56 -8.45 -11.50 8.48
N ALA A 57 -8.81 -11.46 7.19
CA ALA A 57 -10.00 -12.13 6.67
C ALA A 57 -9.77 -13.59 6.26
N GLY A 58 -8.50 -14.02 6.15
CA GLY A 58 -8.13 -15.34 5.66
C GLY A 58 -8.32 -15.50 4.15
N ILE A 59 -8.43 -14.39 3.41
CA ILE A 59 -8.57 -14.40 1.96
C ILE A 59 -7.24 -14.71 1.27
N SER A 60 -7.30 -15.31 0.09
CA SER A 60 -6.11 -15.60 -0.73
C SER A 60 -6.38 -15.34 -2.21
N GLY A 61 -5.33 -15.16 -3.00
CA GLY A 61 -5.42 -14.86 -4.43
C GLY A 61 -4.61 -13.61 -4.78
N THR A 62 -4.86 -13.02 -5.94
CA THR A 62 -4.10 -11.87 -6.46
C THR A 62 -4.89 -10.57 -6.41
N LEU A 63 -4.22 -9.44 -6.57
CA LEU A 63 -4.86 -8.14 -6.78
C LEU A 63 -5.03 -7.87 -8.27
N ILE A 64 -6.24 -7.46 -8.69
CA ILE A 64 -6.51 -7.12 -10.08
C ILE A 64 -6.16 -5.65 -10.36
N PRO A 65 -5.65 -5.31 -11.55
CA PRO A 65 -5.33 -3.93 -11.91
C PRO A 65 -6.50 -2.95 -11.83
N GLN A 66 -7.74 -3.44 -12.00
CA GLN A 66 -8.96 -2.64 -11.99
C GLN A 66 -9.21 -1.96 -10.63
N LEU A 67 -8.63 -2.45 -9.53
CA LEU A 67 -8.68 -1.77 -8.23
C LEU A 67 -8.19 -0.30 -8.33
N GLY A 68 -7.25 0.01 -9.23
CA GLY A 68 -6.76 1.37 -9.49
C GLY A 68 -7.80 2.34 -10.07
N GLN A 69 -9.02 1.87 -10.32
CA GLN A 69 -10.14 2.67 -10.86
C GLN A 69 -11.09 3.19 -9.76
N LEU A 70 -10.92 2.77 -8.50
CA LEU A 70 -11.67 3.28 -7.34
C LEU A 70 -11.19 4.69 -6.93
N LYS A 71 -11.54 5.71 -7.71
CA LYS A 71 -10.96 7.08 -7.63
C LYS A 71 -11.21 7.82 -6.32
N ASN A 72 -12.15 7.35 -5.50
CA ASN A 72 -12.44 7.93 -4.19
C ASN A 72 -11.85 7.14 -3.03
N LEU A 73 -11.18 6.00 -3.30
CA LEU A 73 -10.59 5.15 -2.26
C LEU A 73 -9.52 5.92 -1.48
N GLN A 74 -9.64 5.86 -0.15
CA GLN A 74 -8.75 6.48 0.82
C GLN A 74 -8.00 5.43 1.65
N TYR A 75 -8.62 4.28 1.91
CA TYR A 75 -8.04 3.21 2.73
C TYR A 75 -8.21 1.87 2.01
N LEU A 76 -7.10 1.19 1.74
CA LEU A 76 -7.09 -0.18 1.25
C LEU A 76 -6.35 -1.05 2.26
N GLU A 77 -7.11 -1.79 3.06
CA GLU A 77 -6.64 -2.57 4.20
C GLU A 77 -6.84 -4.06 3.88
N LEU A 78 -5.77 -4.71 3.41
CA LEU A 78 -5.75 -6.14 3.04
C LEU A 78 -4.67 -6.91 3.84
N TYR A 79 -4.25 -6.36 4.97
CA TYR A 79 -3.18 -6.89 5.79
C TYR A 79 -3.50 -8.24 6.44
N ALA A 80 -2.48 -8.99 6.84
CA ALA A 80 -2.61 -10.27 7.52
C ALA A 80 -3.51 -11.27 6.78
N ASN A 81 -3.26 -11.45 5.48
CA ASN A 81 -3.99 -12.38 4.63
C ASN A 81 -3.01 -13.32 3.90
N ASN A 82 -3.52 -14.15 2.99
CA ASN A 82 -2.73 -15.06 2.19
C ASN A 82 -2.68 -14.58 0.71
N MET A 83 -2.56 -13.27 0.52
CA MET A 83 -2.50 -12.64 -0.81
C MET A 83 -1.18 -12.95 -1.50
N SER A 84 -1.19 -13.13 -2.81
CA SER A 84 -0.01 -13.47 -3.62
C SER A 84 0.03 -12.68 -4.93
N GLY A 85 1.11 -12.86 -5.69
CA GLY A 85 1.34 -12.13 -6.93
C GLY A 85 1.82 -10.69 -6.70
N PRO A 86 1.97 -9.89 -7.77
CA PRO A 86 2.52 -8.54 -7.68
C PRO A 86 1.50 -7.52 -7.22
N ILE A 87 1.99 -6.43 -6.62
CA ILE A 87 1.22 -5.21 -6.40
C ILE A 87 0.95 -4.55 -7.78
N PRO A 88 -0.31 -4.33 -8.20
CA PRO A 88 -0.59 -3.73 -9.50
C PRO A 88 -0.08 -2.29 -9.59
N THR A 89 0.59 -1.95 -10.68
CA THR A 89 1.07 -0.59 -10.95
C THR A 89 -0.06 0.44 -11.00
N THR A 90 -1.28 0.00 -11.35
CA THR A 90 -2.48 0.84 -11.40
C THR A 90 -2.93 1.35 -10.04
N LEU A 91 -2.47 0.79 -8.91
CA LEU A 91 -2.74 1.37 -7.59
C LEU A 91 -2.16 2.79 -7.45
N GLY A 92 -1.14 3.14 -8.26
CA GLY A 92 -0.64 4.51 -8.37
C GLY A 92 -1.67 5.53 -8.89
N ASN A 93 -2.78 5.06 -9.48
CA ASN A 93 -3.87 5.92 -9.97
C ASN A 93 -4.87 6.33 -8.88
N LEU A 94 -4.71 5.82 -7.66
CA LEU A 94 -5.59 6.10 -6.52
C LEU A 94 -5.17 7.40 -5.83
N THR A 95 -5.31 8.53 -6.51
CA THR A 95 -4.79 9.83 -6.05
C THR A 95 -5.39 10.35 -4.73
N ARG A 96 -6.45 9.72 -4.23
CA ARG A 96 -7.06 10.00 -2.93
C ARG A 96 -6.63 9.06 -1.79
N LEU A 97 -5.82 8.04 -2.09
CA LEU A 97 -5.40 7.05 -1.11
C LEU A 97 -4.54 7.70 -0.01
N VAL A 98 -4.88 7.36 1.23
CA VAL A 98 -4.26 7.82 2.48
C VAL A 98 -3.50 6.67 3.14
N SER A 99 -4.09 5.46 3.14
CA SER A 99 -3.46 4.25 3.70
C SER A 99 -3.47 3.13 2.66
N LEU A 100 -2.31 2.52 2.46
CA LEU A 100 -2.17 1.26 1.73
C LEU A 100 -1.50 0.23 2.65
N ASP A 101 -2.31 -0.68 3.17
CA ASP A 101 -1.91 -1.69 4.14
C ASP A 101 -1.99 -3.08 3.51
N LEU A 102 -0.84 -3.58 3.05
CA LEU A 102 -0.69 -4.88 2.39
C LEU A 102 0.26 -5.80 3.16
N TYR A 103 0.60 -5.45 4.40
CA TYR A 103 1.58 -6.16 5.20
C TYR A 103 1.11 -7.56 5.61
N ASP A 104 2.03 -8.41 6.03
CA ASP A 104 1.79 -9.81 6.43
C ASP A 104 0.98 -10.59 5.38
N ASN A 105 1.57 -10.71 4.20
CA ASN A 105 1.03 -11.42 3.04
C ASN A 105 2.14 -12.17 2.30
N HIS A 106 1.84 -12.74 1.13
CA HIS A 106 2.80 -13.44 0.28
C HIS A 106 3.00 -12.72 -1.06
N LEU A 107 2.86 -11.40 -1.09
CA LEU A 107 3.02 -10.60 -2.32
C LEU A 107 4.46 -10.67 -2.83
N THR A 108 4.62 -10.76 -4.14
CA THR A 108 5.92 -10.91 -4.83
C THR A 108 6.15 -9.76 -5.82
N GLY A 109 7.27 -9.81 -6.55
CA GLY A 109 7.61 -8.78 -7.53
C GLY A 109 8.16 -7.52 -6.88
N VAL A 110 8.10 -6.40 -7.60
CA VAL A 110 8.69 -5.12 -7.17
C VAL A 110 7.66 -4.19 -6.55
N ILE A 111 8.11 -3.26 -5.71
CA ILE A 111 7.29 -2.13 -5.29
C ILE A 111 7.05 -1.23 -6.53
N PRO A 112 5.80 -0.98 -6.96
CA PRO A 112 5.54 -0.16 -8.13
C PRO A 112 5.99 1.29 -7.94
N SER A 113 6.82 1.79 -8.86
CA SER A 113 7.26 3.19 -8.84
C SER A 113 6.10 4.19 -9.00
N SER A 114 4.98 3.75 -9.58
CA SER A 114 3.74 4.53 -9.70
C SER A 114 3.12 4.91 -8.35
N LEU A 115 3.42 4.20 -7.27
CA LEU A 115 2.99 4.60 -5.92
C LEU A 115 3.53 5.97 -5.52
N GLY A 116 4.66 6.42 -6.09
CA GLY A 116 5.19 7.77 -5.91
C GLY A 116 4.31 8.89 -6.49
N ALA A 117 3.26 8.57 -7.25
CA ALA A 117 2.28 9.55 -7.74
C ALA A 117 1.12 9.79 -6.75
N VAL A 118 1.02 8.99 -5.68
CA VAL A 118 -0.10 9.02 -4.72
C VAL A 118 0.17 10.05 -3.64
N GLY A 119 0.20 11.35 -4.00
CA GLY A 119 0.67 12.42 -3.12
C GLY A 119 -0.09 12.65 -1.81
N ARG A 120 -1.23 11.97 -1.58
CA ARG A 120 -1.99 11.99 -0.32
C ARG A 120 -1.65 10.84 0.63
N LEU A 121 -0.80 9.91 0.19
CA LEU A 121 -0.46 8.73 0.97
C LEU A 121 0.28 9.14 2.25
N ARG A 122 -0.22 8.66 3.38
CA ARG A 122 0.34 8.89 4.72
C ARG A 122 0.93 7.61 5.30
N PHE A 123 0.35 6.46 4.97
CA PHE A 123 0.80 5.17 5.47
C PHE A 123 0.99 4.22 4.30
N LEU A 124 2.22 3.73 4.14
CA LEU A 124 2.57 2.69 3.19
C LEU A 124 3.22 1.53 3.94
N ARG A 125 2.42 0.49 4.23
CA ARG A 125 2.85 -0.67 5.01
C ARG A 125 2.84 -1.92 4.14
N LEU A 126 4.03 -2.33 3.73
CA LEU A 126 4.28 -3.47 2.84
C LEU A 126 5.15 -4.55 3.50
N HIS A 127 5.38 -4.44 4.81
CA HIS A 127 6.25 -5.35 5.56
C HIS A 127 5.71 -6.78 5.59
N GLY A 128 6.57 -7.77 5.91
CA GLY A 128 6.13 -9.16 6.04
C GLY A 128 5.61 -9.75 4.72
N ASN A 129 6.34 -9.51 3.63
CA ASN A 129 5.98 -9.99 2.29
C ASN A 129 7.21 -10.62 1.60
N LYS A 130 7.05 -10.98 0.31
CA LYS A 130 8.11 -11.53 -0.55
C LYS A 130 8.47 -10.54 -1.67
N LEU A 131 8.39 -9.23 -1.40
CA LEU A 131 8.74 -8.19 -2.37
C LEU A 131 10.25 -8.17 -2.58
N ALA A 132 10.67 -7.97 -3.82
CA ALA A 132 12.07 -7.98 -4.25
C ALA A 132 12.40 -6.76 -5.11
N GLY A 133 13.67 -6.64 -5.51
CA GLY A 133 14.16 -5.48 -6.27
C GLY A 133 14.45 -4.28 -5.36
N VAL A 134 14.55 -3.10 -5.96
CA VAL A 134 14.97 -1.88 -5.24
C VAL A 134 13.78 -1.09 -4.70
N ILE A 135 14.02 -0.28 -3.67
CA ILE A 135 13.07 0.75 -3.21
C ILE A 135 13.01 1.83 -4.31
N PRO A 136 11.83 2.14 -4.89
CA PRO A 136 11.73 3.15 -5.93
C PRO A 136 12.03 4.56 -5.39
N ALA A 137 12.95 5.28 -6.02
CA ALA A 137 13.25 6.69 -5.69
C ALA A 137 12.01 7.60 -5.80
N SER A 138 11.03 7.23 -6.62
CA SER A 138 9.76 7.95 -6.75
C SER A 138 8.96 8.02 -5.44
N LEU A 139 9.17 7.12 -4.48
CA LEU A 139 8.55 7.20 -3.16
C LEU A 139 8.98 8.48 -2.41
N GLY A 140 10.14 9.06 -2.73
CA GLY A 140 10.59 10.35 -2.19
C GLY A 140 9.70 11.54 -2.58
N ARG A 141 8.74 11.37 -3.50
CA ARG A 141 7.73 12.40 -3.81
C ARG A 141 6.57 12.45 -2.81
N LEU A 142 6.47 11.48 -1.92
CA LEU A 142 5.37 11.35 -0.96
C LEU A 142 5.63 12.21 0.28
N THR A 143 5.59 13.53 0.12
CA THR A 143 5.91 14.49 1.21
C THR A 143 4.95 14.43 2.40
N LYS A 144 3.77 13.80 2.24
CA LYS A 144 2.78 13.54 3.29
C LYS A 144 2.91 12.19 3.98
N LEU A 145 3.90 11.38 3.58
CA LEU A 145 4.12 10.06 4.15
C LEU A 145 4.58 10.20 5.60
N VAL A 146 3.90 9.51 6.51
CA VAL A 146 4.16 9.47 7.95
C VAL A 146 4.86 8.17 8.33
N GLU A 147 4.47 7.07 7.70
CA GLU A 147 5.04 5.74 7.94
C GLU A 147 5.34 5.05 6.61
N LEU A 148 6.60 4.64 6.46
CA LEU A 148 7.07 3.76 5.40
C LEU A 148 7.66 2.49 6.01
N GLU A 149 6.89 1.42 5.96
CA GLU A 149 7.26 0.13 6.55
C GLU A 149 7.44 -0.93 5.48
N LEU A 150 8.70 -1.30 5.25
CA LEU A 150 9.15 -2.22 4.21
C LEU A 150 9.95 -3.40 4.80
N GLN A 151 10.04 -3.51 6.13
CA GLN A 151 10.80 -4.55 6.79
C GLN A 151 10.32 -5.96 6.41
N GLU A 152 11.17 -6.97 6.57
CA GLU A 152 10.79 -8.37 6.32
C GLU A 152 10.32 -8.61 4.87
N ASN A 153 11.20 -8.27 3.94
CA ASN A 153 11.05 -8.50 2.51
C ASN A 153 12.41 -8.96 1.93
N MET A 154 12.49 -9.07 0.60
CA MET A 154 13.71 -9.44 -0.15
C MET A 154 14.27 -8.25 -0.95
N LEU A 155 14.07 -7.02 -0.47
CA LEU A 155 14.52 -5.81 -1.17
C LEU A 155 16.05 -5.74 -1.22
N THR A 156 16.59 -5.24 -2.33
CA THR A 156 18.02 -5.12 -2.62
C THR A 156 18.42 -3.68 -2.96
N GLY A 157 19.72 -3.43 -3.14
CA GLY A 157 20.24 -2.09 -3.43
C GLY A 157 20.39 -1.24 -2.17
N THR A 158 20.16 0.06 -2.26
CA THR A 158 20.26 1.01 -1.14
C THR A 158 18.93 1.73 -0.91
N VAL A 159 18.78 2.42 0.22
CA VAL A 159 17.66 3.36 0.39
C VAL A 159 17.96 4.62 -0.46
N PRO A 160 17.08 5.00 -1.42
CA PRO A 160 17.30 6.18 -2.25
C PRO A 160 17.40 7.46 -1.42
N LEU A 161 18.26 8.40 -1.84
CA LEU A 161 18.41 9.69 -1.17
C LEU A 161 17.10 10.48 -1.18
N GLU A 162 16.27 10.31 -2.21
CA GLU A 162 14.95 10.92 -2.31
C GLU A 162 14.04 10.44 -1.17
N VAL A 163 14.09 9.15 -0.83
CA VAL A 163 13.32 8.58 0.29
C VAL A 163 13.89 9.03 1.63
N LEU A 164 15.22 9.04 1.78
CA LEU A 164 15.88 9.55 2.98
C LEU A 164 15.58 11.04 3.22
N SER A 165 15.43 11.83 2.16
CA SER A 165 15.12 13.26 2.29
C SER A 165 13.74 13.52 2.92
N LEU A 166 12.78 12.58 2.84
CA LEU A 166 11.47 12.69 3.49
C LEU A 166 11.58 12.83 5.02
N VAL A 167 12.65 12.30 5.60
CA VAL A 167 12.97 12.46 7.02
C VAL A 167 13.25 13.93 7.39
N LEU A 168 13.66 14.74 6.40
CA LEU A 168 14.06 16.14 6.57
C LEU A 168 12.98 17.11 6.12
N VAL A 169 12.32 16.80 4.99
CA VAL A 169 11.41 17.73 4.31
C VAL A 169 9.94 17.31 4.35
N GLY A 170 9.65 16.11 4.86
CA GLY A 170 8.32 15.53 4.89
C GLY A 170 7.78 15.30 6.31
N ASP A 171 6.60 14.67 6.37
CA ASP A 171 5.93 14.31 7.62
C ASP A 171 6.41 12.95 8.18
N LEU A 172 7.52 12.40 7.66
CA LEU A 172 7.94 11.01 7.91
C LEU A 172 8.44 10.83 9.34
N THR A 173 7.75 9.98 10.10
CA THR A 173 8.07 9.66 11.49
C THR A 173 8.59 8.24 11.67
N GLU A 174 8.26 7.34 10.73
CA GLU A 174 8.72 5.96 10.72
C GLU A 174 9.25 5.60 9.32
N LEU A 175 10.51 5.18 9.27
CA LEU A 175 11.12 4.55 8.11
C LEU A 175 11.74 3.23 8.58
N ASN A 176 11.09 2.12 8.26
CA ASN A 176 11.58 0.80 8.64
C ASN A 176 11.85 -0.06 7.40
N VAL A 177 13.14 -0.36 7.19
CA VAL A 177 13.63 -1.18 6.07
C VAL A 177 14.42 -2.39 6.57
N ALA A 178 14.33 -2.70 7.87
CA ALA A 178 15.08 -3.77 8.50
C ALA A 178 14.75 -5.14 7.89
N LYS A 179 15.62 -6.14 8.08
CA LYS A 179 15.38 -7.52 7.59
C LYS A 179 15.07 -7.56 6.07
N ASN A 180 15.89 -6.86 5.29
CA ASN A 180 15.96 -6.92 3.83
C ASN A 180 17.42 -7.22 3.41
N ASN A 181 17.70 -7.30 2.12
CA ASN A 181 19.04 -7.50 1.55
C ASN A 181 19.64 -6.17 1.03
N LEU A 182 19.46 -5.08 1.78
CA LEU A 182 19.93 -3.74 1.43
C LEU A 182 21.40 -3.53 1.80
N ALA A 183 22.19 -3.02 0.87
CA ALA A 183 23.54 -2.54 1.11
C ALA A 183 23.54 -1.22 1.90
N GLY A 184 24.54 -1.05 2.78
CA GLY A 184 24.76 0.22 3.48
C GLY A 184 23.72 0.58 4.56
N THR A 185 23.04 -0.40 5.17
CA THR A 185 21.91 -0.11 6.06
C THR A 185 22.33 0.53 7.39
N ILE A 186 21.82 1.75 7.64
CA ILE A 186 21.79 2.39 8.96
C ILE A 186 20.73 1.68 9.80
N LYS A 187 21.11 1.07 10.92
CA LYS A 187 20.16 0.56 11.92
C LYS A 187 19.58 1.75 12.68
N SER A 188 18.26 1.94 12.65
CA SER A 188 17.59 2.69 13.73
C SER A 188 16.09 2.42 13.78
N SER A 189 15.67 1.78 14.87
CA SER A 189 14.29 1.75 15.39
C SER A 189 14.19 2.75 16.56
N LYS A 190 14.01 4.05 16.24
CA LYS A 190 13.71 5.22 17.13
C LYS A 190 14.73 5.55 18.27
N PRO A 191 14.85 6.84 18.68
CA PRO A 191 13.76 7.55 19.39
C PRO A 191 13.04 8.66 18.61
N ARG A 192 13.64 9.26 17.56
CA ARG A 192 13.05 10.37 16.76
C ARG A 192 14.00 10.78 15.62
N VAL A 193 14.14 10.04 14.50
CA VAL A 193 14.84 10.53 13.26
C VAL A 193 16.33 10.99 13.41
N ALA A 194 16.90 11.02 14.62
CA ALA A 194 17.99 11.94 14.98
C ALA A 194 19.41 11.52 14.58
N THR A 195 19.58 10.38 13.92
CA THR A 195 20.93 9.92 13.50
C THR A 195 21.06 9.77 11.99
N VAL A 196 20.02 10.07 11.20
CA VAL A 196 20.00 9.84 9.74
C VAL A 196 20.81 10.88 8.95
N ILE A 197 21.32 11.95 9.57
CA ILE A 197 22.07 13.00 8.84
C ILE A 197 23.58 13.02 9.14
N GLN A 198 24.05 12.56 10.30
CA GLN A 198 25.45 12.83 10.70
C GLN A 198 26.51 11.92 10.07
N ASP A 199 26.13 10.73 9.56
CA ASP A 199 27.11 9.81 8.98
C ASP A 199 27.07 9.74 7.44
N THR A 200 25.98 10.16 6.80
CA THR A 200 25.87 10.15 5.32
C THR A 200 26.43 11.43 4.67
N LEU A 201 26.66 12.52 5.42
CA LEU A 201 27.25 13.77 4.90
C LEU A 201 28.78 13.87 5.10
N LYS A 202 29.45 12.89 5.71
CA LYS A 202 30.92 12.92 5.89
C LYS A 202 31.73 12.28 4.76
N THR A 203 31.10 11.72 3.73
CA THR A 203 31.80 11.06 2.63
C THR A 203 31.45 11.62 1.25
N THR A 204 30.91 12.84 1.17
CA THR A 204 30.65 13.51 -0.12
C THR A 204 31.04 14.99 -0.16
N LEU A 205 32.07 15.38 0.61
CA LEU A 205 32.88 16.58 0.39
C LEU A 205 34.36 16.26 0.59
#